data_AF-A0A429T5T2-F1
#
_entry.id   AF-A0A429T5T2-F1
#
_cell.length_a   1.000
_cell.length_b   1.000
_cell.length_c   1.000
_cell.angle_alpha   90.00
_cell.angle_beta   90.00
_cell.angle_gamma   90.00
#
_symmetry.space_group_name_H-M   'P 1'
#
loop_
_entity.id
_entity.type
_entity.pdbx_description
1 polymer ?
#
loop_
_entity_poly.entity_id
_entity_poly.type
_entity_poly.pdbx_seq_one_letter_code
_entity_poly.pdbx_strand_id
1 'polypeptide(L)'
;MATVPRQIDAPARDEFVLYGFGRGDRDPRDGQIFDRRGRSRRRFAMGSGLLHMAADGRANLWTGYNDEGIYGDPIGAGALVRWDTSGNRQHGFHPPKPYHVVVGIDALNVTDSVVRTAYSGPGSPLAELRAGEPIRIRELPVADAWGLAVRDDRLLLLGGAEPGTARVHLRQVHHCRLTDGGAVITGRGELTWPNGDPVRRYTRPVGRGPHLYVRNRPSMRQWYVLSVP
;
A
#
# COMPACT_ATOMS: atom_id res chain seq x y z
N MET A 1 -10.05 -25.29 8.53
CA MET A 1 -10.95 -24.23 9.02
C MET A 1 -10.91 -23.09 8.01
N ALA A 2 -12.05 -22.51 7.61
CA ALA A 2 -12.07 -21.49 6.55
C ALA A 2 -11.48 -20.15 7.04
N THR A 3 -10.50 -19.63 6.31
CA THR A 3 -9.91 -18.30 6.52
C THR A 3 -10.91 -17.23 6.10
N VAL A 4 -11.10 -16.18 6.90
CA VAL A 4 -11.86 -14.99 6.49
C VAL A 4 -10.91 -14.07 5.72
N PRO A 5 -11.03 -13.95 4.38
CA PRO A 5 -10.12 -13.14 3.58
C PRO A 5 -10.22 -11.66 3.98
N ARG A 6 -9.08 -11.04 4.24
CA ARG A 6 -8.93 -9.59 4.43
C ARG A 6 -8.36 -8.93 3.19
N GLN A 7 -7.35 -9.55 2.57
CA GLN A 7 -6.75 -9.10 1.32
C GLN A 7 -6.40 -10.31 0.44
N ILE A 8 -6.39 -10.08 -0.87
CA ILE A 8 -6.01 -11.08 -1.88
C ILE A 8 -5.20 -10.37 -2.96
N ASP A 9 -4.20 -11.07 -3.49
CA ASP A 9 -3.44 -10.60 -4.64
C ASP A 9 -2.82 -11.75 -5.42
N ALA A 10 -2.34 -11.48 -6.63
CA ALA A 10 -1.76 -12.48 -7.52
C ALA A 10 -0.26 -12.19 -7.77
N PRO A 11 0.68 -12.87 -7.08
CA PRO A 11 2.10 -12.70 -7.35
C PRO A 11 2.51 -13.22 -8.72
N ALA A 12 1.94 -14.33 -9.17
CA ALA A 12 2.21 -14.90 -10.47
C ALA A 12 0.91 -15.13 -11.22
N ARG A 13 1.00 -15.29 -12.55
CA ARG A 13 -0.14 -15.52 -13.45
C ARG A 13 -1.06 -16.66 -12.99
N ASP A 14 -0.51 -17.64 -12.27
CA ASP A 14 -1.18 -18.87 -11.85
C ASP A 14 -1.20 -19.07 -10.33
N GLU A 15 -0.92 -18.04 -9.54
CA GLU A 15 -0.90 -18.12 -8.08
C GLU A 15 -1.60 -16.93 -7.45
N PHE A 16 -2.26 -17.16 -6.32
CA PHE A 16 -2.83 -16.09 -5.52
C PHE A 16 -2.47 -16.27 -4.04
N VAL A 17 -2.23 -15.14 -3.39
CA VAL A 17 -1.96 -15.06 -1.95
C VAL A 17 -3.18 -14.45 -1.29
N LEU A 18 -3.62 -15.10 -0.21
CA LEU A 18 -4.68 -14.63 0.66
C LEU A 18 -4.08 -14.31 2.01
N TYR A 19 -4.36 -13.10 2.47
CA TYR A 19 -4.16 -12.69 3.85
C TYR A 19 -5.50 -12.70 4.58
N GLY A 20 -5.57 -13.37 5.73
CA GLY A 20 -6.77 -13.44 6.54
C GLY A 20 -6.63 -14.39 7.72
N PHE A 21 -7.61 -14.33 8.62
CA PHE A 21 -7.56 -15.06 9.89
C PHE A 21 -8.48 -16.27 9.86
N GLY A 22 -8.06 -17.37 10.50
CA GLY A 22 -8.95 -18.47 10.81
C GLY A 22 -9.97 -18.04 11.88
N ARG A 23 -11.18 -18.59 11.86
CA ARG A 23 -12.14 -18.36 12.96
C ARG A 23 -11.51 -18.84 14.28
N GLY A 24 -11.29 -17.93 15.24
CA GLY A 24 -10.80 -18.28 16.59
C GLY A 24 -9.32 -18.06 16.88
N ASP A 25 -8.60 -17.23 16.10
CA ASP A 25 -7.36 -16.50 16.44
C ASP A 25 -6.30 -17.24 17.28
N ARG A 26 -5.92 -18.47 16.89
CA ARG A 26 -4.77 -19.19 17.50
C ARG A 26 -3.69 -19.63 16.52
N ASP A 27 -3.93 -19.53 15.21
CA ASP A 27 -2.93 -19.88 14.21
C ASP A 27 -2.25 -18.60 13.71
N PRO A 28 -0.95 -18.41 13.98
CA PRO A 28 -0.21 -17.22 13.54
C PRO A 28 0.00 -17.20 12.01
N ARG A 29 -0.37 -18.26 11.28
CA ARG A 29 -0.30 -18.33 9.82
C ARG A 29 -1.55 -17.76 9.19
N ASP A 30 -1.54 -16.45 9.05
CA ASP A 30 -2.54 -15.58 8.43
C ASP A 30 -2.29 -15.33 6.93
N GLY A 31 -1.18 -15.82 6.38
CA GLY A 31 -0.89 -15.86 4.95
C GLY A 31 -1.05 -17.25 4.34
N GLN A 32 -1.59 -17.32 3.13
CA GLN A 32 -1.75 -18.56 2.39
C GLN A 32 -1.58 -18.38 0.88
N ILE A 33 -0.69 -19.18 0.27
CA ILE A 33 -0.48 -19.25 -1.18
C ILE A 33 -1.33 -20.38 -1.75
N PHE A 34 -2.00 -20.11 -2.86
CA PHE A 34 -2.79 -21.07 -3.63
C PHE A 34 -2.31 -21.15 -5.07
N ASP A 35 -2.42 -22.35 -5.66
CA ASP A 35 -2.21 -22.54 -7.09
C ASP A 35 -3.46 -22.14 -7.91
N ARG A 36 -3.35 -22.14 -9.24
CA ARG A 36 -4.45 -21.83 -10.17
C ARG A 36 -5.71 -22.69 -9.99
N ARG A 37 -5.60 -23.85 -9.34
CA ARG A 37 -6.73 -24.76 -9.05
C ARG A 37 -7.33 -24.49 -7.67
N GLY A 38 -6.87 -23.47 -6.96
CA GLY A 38 -7.29 -23.15 -5.60
C GLY A 38 -6.77 -24.11 -4.54
N ARG A 39 -5.72 -24.90 -4.84
CA ARG A 39 -5.11 -25.78 -3.84
C ARG A 39 -4.09 -25.00 -3.02
N SER A 40 -4.20 -25.10 -1.70
CA SER A 40 -3.25 -24.50 -0.77
C SER A 40 -1.85 -25.09 -0.98
N ARG A 41 -0.88 -24.26 -1.35
CA ARG A 41 0.53 -24.64 -1.48
C ARG A 41 1.31 -24.45 -0.19
N ARG A 42 1.08 -23.32 0.51
CA ARG A 42 1.80 -22.97 1.75
C ARG A 42 0.97 -22.05 2.62
N ARG A 43 1.11 -22.21 3.94
CA ARG A 43 0.66 -21.26 4.96
C ARG A 43 1.86 -20.70 5.70
N PHE A 44 1.86 -19.40 5.98
CA PHE A 44 2.97 -18.70 6.63
C PHE A 44 2.44 -17.51 7.43
N ALA A 45 3.24 -17.02 8.38
CA ALA A 45 2.90 -15.83 9.15
C ALA A 45 3.29 -14.58 8.35
N MET A 46 2.34 -13.68 8.18
CA MET A 46 2.49 -12.35 7.59
C MET A 46 2.48 -11.25 8.66
N GLY A 47 2.17 -11.60 9.91
CA GLY A 47 2.27 -10.68 11.04
C GLY A 47 1.04 -9.81 11.24
N SER A 48 0.97 -9.20 12.41
CA SER A 48 -0.08 -8.26 12.80
C SER A 48 0.09 -6.89 12.16
N GLY A 49 -0.98 -6.09 12.13
CA GLY A 49 -0.91 -4.71 11.67
C GLY A 49 -0.79 -4.53 10.15
N LEU A 50 -1.03 -5.58 9.35
CA LEU A 50 -0.94 -5.50 7.89
C LEU A 50 -2.03 -4.59 7.30
N LEU A 51 -1.59 -3.57 6.57
CA LEU A 51 -2.43 -2.55 5.95
C LEU A 51 -2.49 -2.68 4.43
N HIS A 52 -1.37 -3.01 3.82
CA HIS A 52 -1.21 -3.12 2.37
C HIS A 52 -0.64 -4.48 2.00
N MET A 53 -1.11 -5.03 0.88
CA MET A 53 -0.54 -6.21 0.23
C MET A 53 -0.61 -6.01 -1.27
N ALA A 54 0.54 -6.12 -1.93
CA ALA A 54 0.67 -5.83 -3.34
C ALA A 54 1.85 -6.60 -3.96
N ALA A 55 1.62 -7.37 -5.02
CA ALA A 55 2.65 -8.08 -5.75
C ALA A 55 3.26 -7.24 -6.86
N ASP A 56 4.56 -7.42 -7.11
CA ASP A 56 5.24 -6.85 -8.28
C ASP A 56 5.25 -7.81 -9.47
N GLY A 57 5.59 -7.30 -10.65
CA GLY A 57 5.70 -8.07 -11.89
C GLY A 57 6.81 -9.13 -11.90
N ARG A 58 7.62 -9.21 -10.84
CA ARG A 58 8.63 -10.25 -10.61
C ARG A 58 8.16 -11.30 -9.60
N ALA A 59 6.87 -11.33 -9.34
CA ALA A 59 6.21 -12.25 -8.42
C ALA A 59 6.66 -12.18 -6.96
N ASN A 60 7.21 -11.04 -6.54
CA ASN A 60 7.40 -10.76 -5.12
C ASN A 60 6.13 -10.16 -4.56
N LEU A 61 5.83 -10.48 -3.31
CA LEU A 61 4.76 -9.82 -2.56
C LEU A 61 5.37 -8.71 -1.70
N TRP A 62 4.68 -7.59 -1.60
CA TRP A 62 5.03 -6.49 -0.72
C TRP A 62 3.92 -6.26 0.29
N THR A 63 4.27 -6.15 1.57
CA THR A 63 3.32 -5.85 2.64
C THR A 63 3.72 -4.59 3.39
N GLY A 64 2.75 -3.73 3.67
CA GLY A 64 2.94 -2.50 4.46
C GLY A 64 2.18 -2.59 5.79
N TYR A 65 2.79 -2.15 6.88
CA TYR A 65 2.28 -2.29 8.24
C TYR A 65 1.95 -0.94 8.90
N ASN A 66 1.04 -0.96 9.90
CA ASN A 66 0.83 0.15 10.82
C ASN A 66 1.87 0.14 11.95
N ASP A 67 1.75 1.11 12.84
CA ASP A 67 2.55 1.25 14.06
C ASP A 67 2.50 0.01 14.95
N GLU A 68 1.32 -0.58 15.16
CA GLU A 68 1.19 -1.82 15.95
C GLU A 68 2.01 -2.97 15.35
N GLY A 69 1.96 -3.15 14.02
CA GLY A 69 2.78 -4.17 13.34
C GLY A 69 4.27 -3.84 13.35
N ILE A 70 4.64 -2.56 13.24
CA ILE A 70 6.04 -2.11 13.22
C ILE A 70 6.69 -2.24 14.60
N TYR A 71 6.00 -1.83 15.66
CA TYR A 71 6.57 -1.80 17.01
C TYR A 71 6.24 -3.05 17.84
N GLY A 72 5.19 -3.79 17.48
CA GLY A 72 4.70 -4.95 18.23
C GLY A 72 5.02 -6.31 17.61
N ASP A 73 5.42 -6.39 16.34
CA ASP A 73 5.61 -7.66 15.62
C ASP A 73 6.96 -7.71 14.87
N PRO A 74 7.84 -8.68 15.17
CA PRO A 74 9.12 -8.85 14.46
C PRO A 74 9.00 -9.01 12.94
N ILE A 75 7.86 -9.51 12.45
CA ILE A 75 7.57 -9.62 11.02
C ILE A 75 7.35 -8.23 10.43
N GLY A 76 6.50 -7.43 11.07
CA GLY A 76 6.12 -6.08 10.63
C GLY A 76 7.17 -5.00 10.92
N ALA A 77 8.17 -5.26 11.76
CA ALA A 77 9.22 -4.32 12.15
C ALA A 77 9.99 -3.67 10.99
N GLY A 78 9.96 -4.27 9.80
CA GLY A 78 10.54 -3.68 8.60
C GLY A 78 9.64 -2.65 7.89
N ALA A 79 8.46 -2.32 8.42
CA ALA A 79 7.41 -1.42 7.89
C ALA A 79 6.86 -1.76 6.51
N LEU A 80 7.72 -1.89 5.50
CA LEU A 80 7.43 -2.44 4.19
C LEU A 80 8.30 -3.70 3.98
N VAL A 81 7.67 -4.86 3.86
CA VAL A 81 8.34 -6.16 3.82
C VAL A 81 8.15 -6.82 2.47
N ARG A 82 9.25 -7.31 1.89
CA ARG A 82 9.26 -8.10 0.66
C ARG A 82 9.25 -9.59 0.96
N TRP A 83 8.43 -10.32 0.22
CA TRP A 83 8.33 -11.77 0.26
C TRP A 83 8.62 -12.35 -1.12
N ASP A 84 9.28 -13.50 -1.16
CA ASP A 84 9.42 -14.26 -2.40
C ASP A 84 8.13 -15.04 -2.74
N THR A 85 8.11 -15.68 -3.91
CA THR A 85 7.00 -16.51 -4.39
C THR A 85 6.69 -17.70 -3.49
N SER A 86 7.66 -18.12 -2.69
CA SER A 86 7.48 -19.19 -1.72
C SER A 86 6.91 -18.68 -0.42
N GLY A 87 6.75 -17.37 -0.19
CA GLY A 87 6.30 -16.81 1.08
C GLY A 87 7.40 -16.74 2.14
N ASN A 88 8.68 -16.72 1.73
CA ASN A 88 9.77 -16.39 2.64
C ASN A 88 9.98 -14.88 2.66
N ARG A 89 10.14 -14.33 3.86
CA ARG A 89 10.54 -12.93 4.07
C ARG A 89 11.97 -12.74 3.58
N GLN A 90 12.17 -11.75 2.71
CA GLN A 90 13.47 -11.45 2.11
C GLN A 90 14.13 -10.25 2.80
N HIS A 91 13.46 -9.09 2.79
CA HIS A 91 14.02 -7.84 3.34
C HIS A 91 12.92 -6.93 3.91
N GLY A 92 13.30 -6.10 4.88
CA GLY A 92 12.50 -4.98 5.39
C GLY A 92 13.01 -3.64 4.86
N PHE A 93 12.16 -2.62 4.91
CA PHE A 93 12.44 -1.25 4.50
C PHE A 93 13.10 -0.47 5.65
N HIS A 94 14.31 0.04 5.39
CA HIS A 94 15.11 0.79 6.35
C HIS A 94 15.62 2.07 5.68
N PRO A 95 14.84 3.15 5.67
CA PRO A 95 15.26 4.42 5.07
C PRO A 95 16.44 5.03 5.84
N PRO A 96 17.35 5.76 5.16
CA PRO A 96 18.48 6.42 5.81
C PRO A 96 18.03 7.62 6.64
N LYS A 97 18.92 8.15 7.50
CA LYS A 97 18.71 9.44 8.16
C LYS A 97 18.56 10.57 7.11
N PRO A 98 17.73 11.60 7.36
CA PRO A 98 16.90 11.79 8.56
C PRO A 98 15.60 10.94 8.56
N TYR A 99 15.24 10.31 7.45
CA TYR A 99 13.96 9.64 7.21
C TYR A 99 13.79 8.24 7.83
N HIS A 100 14.76 7.79 8.63
CA HIS A 100 14.81 6.46 9.27
C HIS A 100 13.68 6.13 10.24
N VAL A 101 12.95 7.15 10.72
CA VAL A 101 11.78 6.94 11.59
C VAL A 101 10.56 6.67 10.72
N VAL A 102 10.06 5.45 10.79
CA VAL A 102 8.85 4.99 10.11
C VAL A 102 7.82 4.60 11.16
N VAL A 103 6.66 5.24 11.14
CA VAL A 103 5.54 4.96 12.05
C VAL A 103 4.51 4.04 11.39
N GLY A 104 4.31 4.15 10.08
CA GLY A 104 3.34 3.34 9.36
C GLY A 104 3.42 3.56 7.85
N ILE A 105 3.01 2.54 7.09
CA ILE A 105 2.85 2.66 5.64
C ILE A 105 1.44 3.16 5.33
N ASP A 106 1.36 4.39 4.81
CA ASP A 106 0.09 5.09 4.58
C ASP A 106 -0.52 4.75 3.22
N ALA A 107 0.34 4.72 2.19
CA ALA A 107 -0.04 4.35 0.84
C ALA A 107 1.08 3.60 0.13
N LEU A 108 0.69 2.59 -0.65
CA LEU A 108 1.58 1.74 -1.43
C LEU A 108 1.19 1.75 -2.90
N ASN A 109 2.19 1.93 -3.78
CA ASN A 109 2.08 1.79 -5.22
C ASN A 109 3.14 0.80 -5.72
N VAL A 110 2.72 -0.23 -6.44
CA VAL A 110 3.62 -1.27 -6.95
C VAL A 110 3.47 -1.40 -8.47
N THR A 111 4.60 -1.45 -9.15
CA THR A 111 4.75 -1.75 -10.58
C THR A 111 5.69 -2.94 -10.77
N ASP A 112 6.02 -3.31 -12.00
CA ASP A 112 6.91 -4.44 -12.30
C ASP A 112 8.34 -4.28 -11.79
N SER A 113 8.82 -3.03 -11.68
CA SER A 113 10.21 -2.73 -11.35
C SER A 113 10.39 -1.71 -10.23
N VAL A 114 9.30 -1.06 -9.79
CA VAL A 114 9.35 0.03 -8.81
C VAL A 114 8.27 -0.14 -7.78
N VAL A 115 8.66 -0.02 -6.51
CA VAL A 115 7.75 0.11 -5.38
C VAL A 115 7.88 1.51 -4.82
N ARG A 116 6.75 2.20 -4.66
CA ARG A 116 6.69 3.53 -4.05
C ARG A 116 5.77 3.51 -2.86
N THR A 117 6.20 4.15 -1.78
CA THR A 117 5.42 4.22 -0.55
C THR A 117 5.45 5.61 0.05
N ALA A 118 4.27 6.13 0.37
CA ALA A 118 4.15 7.22 1.33
C ALA A 118 4.08 6.60 2.72
N TYR A 119 4.73 7.22 3.71
CA TYR A 119 4.74 6.70 5.07
C TYR A 119 4.80 7.80 6.11
N SER A 120 4.24 7.52 7.27
CA SER A 120 4.23 8.44 8.40
C SER A 120 5.64 8.48 9.00
N GLY A 121 6.21 9.68 9.04
CA GLY A 121 7.57 9.94 9.49
C GLY A 121 7.97 11.41 9.24
N PRO A 122 9.19 11.81 9.61
CA PRO A 122 9.66 13.18 9.39
C PRO A 122 9.59 13.58 7.91
N GLY A 123 8.93 14.71 7.60
CA GLY A 123 8.96 15.34 6.27
C GLY A 123 7.99 14.76 5.22
N SER A 124 6.95 14.03 5.61
CA SER A 124 5.96 13.42 4.68
C SER A 124 6.61 12.65 3.51
N PRO A 125 7.47 11.66 3.80
CA PRO A 125 8.34 11.06 2.80
C PRO A 125 7.59 10.17 1.79
N LEU A 126 7.99 10.28 0.53
CA LEU A 126 7.78 9.31 -0.55
C LEU A 126 9.09 8.56 -0.79
N ALA A 127 9.13 7.28 -0.43
CA ALA A 127 10.23 6.40 -0.78
C ALA A 127 9.98 5.68 -2.10
N GLU A 128 11.02 5.59 -2.93
CA GLU A 128 11.08 4.80 -4.15
C GLU A 128 12.14 3.71 -3.99
N LEU A 129 11.72 2.46 -4.20
CA LEU A 129 12.54 1.27 -4.10
C LEU A 129 12.62 0.60 -5.48
N ARG A 130 13.85 0.33 -5.91
CA ARG A 130 14.17 -0.47 -7.10
C ARG A 130 15.17 -1.55 -6.73
N ALA A 131 15.05 -2.71 -7.36
CA ALA A 131 15.93 -3.83 -7.07
C ALA A 131 17.39 -3.47 -7.42
N GLY A 132 18.28 -3.55 -6.42
CA GLY A 132 19.71 -3.26 -6.58
C GLY A 132 20.09 -1.78 -6.53
N GLU A 133 19.14 -0.88 -6.30
CA GLU A 133 19.41 0.56 -6.19
C GLU A 133 19.21 1.06 -4.74
N PRO A 134 19.93 2.12 -4.33
CA PRO A 134 19.64 2.83 -3.09
C PRO A 134 18.21 3.38 -3.08
N ILE A 135 17.60 3.41 -1.88
CA ILE A 135 16.29 4.03 -1.67
C ILE A 135 16.37 5.51 -2.02
N ARG A 136 15.50 5.97 -2.91
CA ARG A 136 15.35 7.40 -3.21
C ARG A 136 14.18 7.96 -2.41
N ILE A 137 14.37 9.12 -1.78
CA ILE A 137 13.33 9.77 -0.98
C ILE A 137 13.08 11.17 -1.53
N ARG A 138 11.79 11.54 -1.57
CA ARG A 138 11.29 12.88 -1.89
C ARG A 138 10.23 13.27 -0.87
N GLU A 139 10.10 14.54 -0.56
CA GLU A 139 9.07 15.01 0.35
C GLU A 139 7.75 15.24 -0.41
N LEU A 140 6.65 14.80 0.20
CA LEU A 140 5.31 15.06 -0.29
C LEU A 140 4.77 16.35 0.32
N PRO A 141 3.98 17.12 -0.44
CA PRO A 141 3.30 18.30 0.07
C PRO A 141 2.04 17.94 0.90
N VAL A 142 1.76 16.65 1.09
CA VAL A 142 0.60 16.10 1.78
C VAL A 142 1.08 14.97 2.69
N ALA A 143 0.83 15.10 3.99
CA ALA A 143 1.08 14.06 4.98
C ALA A 143 -0.05 13.02 4.99
N ASP A 144 0.23 11.82 5.47
CA ASP A 144 -0.75 10.76 5.77
C ASP A 144 -1.69 10.42 4.59
N ALA A 145 -1.13 10.45 3.37
CA ALA A 145 -1.87 10.14 2.16
C ALA A 145 -2.39 8.69 2.20
N TRP A 146 -3.70 8.52 2.01
CA TRP A 146 -4.39 7.24 2.13
C TRP A 146 -4.34 6.37 0.86
N GLY A 147 -3.96 6.96 -0.28
CA GLY A 147 -3.80 6.28 -1.55
C GLY A 147 -2.77 6.98 -2.45
N LEU A 148 -2.10 6.21 -3.29
CA LEU A 148 -1.00 6.66 -4.15
C LEU A 148 -1.07 6.01 -5.52
N ALA A 149 -1.17 6.83 -6.57
CA ALA A 149 -0.94 6.42 -7.96
C ALA A 149 0.15 7.28 -8.60
N VAL A 150 0.95 6.70 -9.49
CA VAL A 150 2.15 7.31 -10.07
C VAL A 150 2.24 6.99 -11.57
N ARG A 151 2.39 8.03 -12.39
CA ARG A 151 2.73 7.93 -13.82
C ARG A 151 3.88 8.88 -14.09
N ASP A 152 5.05 8.35 -14.44
CA ASP A 152 6.25 9.16 -14.68
C ASP A 152 6.55 10.12 -13.52
N ASP A 153 6.52 11.43 -13.75
CA ASP A 153 6.70 12.48 -12.75
C ASP A 153 5.37 12.94 -12.11
N ARG A 154 4.23 12.33 -12.44
CA ARG A 154 2.91 12.70 -11.94
C ARG A 154 2.45 11.75 -10.84
N LEU A 155 1.86 12.34 -9.81
CA LEU A 155 1.31 11.64 -8.66
C LEU A 155 -0.17 11.98 -8.50
N LEU A 156 -0.95 11.01 -8.03
CA LEU A 156 -2.27 11.22 -7.47
C LEU A 156 -2.25 10.72 -6.04
N LEU A 157 -2.47 11.64 -5.10
CA LEU A 157 -2.63 11.34 -3.67
C LEU A 157 -4.12 11.41 -3.34
N LEU A 158 -4.63 10.40 -2.64
CA LEU A 158 -5.99 10.39 -2.11
C LEU A 158 -5.93 10.47 -0.59
N GLY A 159 -6.68 11.39 0.00
CA GLY A 159 -6.63 11.62 1.44
C GLY A 159 -5.44 12.48 1.86
N GLY A 160 -5.17 12.45 3.17
CA GLY A 160 -4.05 13.17 3.78
C GLY A 160 -4.39 14.58 4.25
N ALA A 161 -3.35 15.30 4.66
CA ALA A 161 -3.43 16.66 5.18
C ALA A 161 -2.33 17.53 4.58
N GLU A 162 -2.71 18.73 4.11
CA GLU A 162 -1.75 19.76 3.69
C GLU A 162 -1.17 20.48 4.94
N PRO A 163 0.05 21.04 4.85
CA PRO A 163 0.63 21.83 5.93
C PRO A 163 -0.32 22.92 6.46
N GLY A 164 -0.45 23.02 7.77
CA GLY A 164 -1.34 23.98 8.42
C GLY A 164 -2.82 23.58 8.46
N THR A 165 -3.19 22.40 7.94
CA THR A 165 -4.55 21.86 8.08
C THR A 165 -4.65 20.92 9.29
N ALA A 166 -5.70 21.09 10.10
CA ALA A 166 -5.90 20.31 11.33
C ALA A 166 -6.62 18.96 11.10
N ARG A 167 -7.06 18.66 9.87
CA ARG A 167 -7.92 17.51 9.58
C ARG A 167 -7.42 16.75 8.36
N VAL A 168 -7.36 15.43 8.49
CA VAL A 168 -7.16 14.51 7.35
C VAL A 168 -8.45 14.46 6.53
N HIS A 169 -8.34 14.82 5.24
CA HIS A 169 -9.48 14.86 4.33
C HIS A 169 -9.50 13.63 3.44
N LEU A 170 -10.05 12.51 3.91
CA LEU A 170 -10.07 11.23 3.19
C LEU A 170 -10.53 11.34 1.72
N ARG A 171 -11.47 12.23 1.40
CA ARG A 171 -12.01 12.38 0.04
C ARG A 171 -11.19 13.30 -0.86
N GLN A 172 -10.25 14.06 -0.31
CA GLN A 172 -9.49 15.02 -1.08
C GLN A 172 -8.55 14.29 -2.03
N VAL A 173 -8.52 14.75 -3.27
CA VAL A 173 -7.61 14.26 -4.29
C VAL A 173 -6.62 15.38 -4.59
N HIS A 174 -5.33 15.05 -4.52
CA HIS A 174 -4.25 15.96 -4.91
C HIS A 174 -3.58 15.40 -6.15
N HIS A 175 -3.58 16.19 -7.22
CA HIS A 175 -2.68 15.99 -8.34
C HIS A 175 -1.35 16.64 -7.98
N CYS A 176 -0.26 15.89 -8.06
CA CYS A 176 1.07 16.42 -7.79
C CYS A 176 2.04 16.08 -8.91
N ARG A 177 3.14 16.84 -8.96
CA ARG A 177 4.26 16.60 -9.85
C ARG A 177 5.55 16.49 -9.05
N LEU A 178 6.34 15.46 -9.32
CA LEU A 178 7.70 15.28 -8.82
C LEU A 178 8.62 16.29 -9.51
N THR A 179 9.46 16.92 -8.70
CA THR A 179 10.50 17.85 -9.08
C THR A 179 11.80 17.44 -8.39
N ASP A 180 12.90 18.13 -8.69
CA ASP A 180 14.18 17.88 -8.00
C ASP A 180 14.09 18.14 -6.49
N GLY A 181 13.24 19.09 -6.07
CA GLY A 181 13.06 19.49 -4.67
C GLY A 181 12.01 18.70 -3.89
N GLY A 182 11.32 17.74 -4.50
CA GLY A 182 10.18 17.05 -3.88
C GLY A 182 8.95 17.04 -4.79
N ALA A 183 7.77 16.76 -4.23
CA ALA A 183 6.51 16.87 -4.97
C ALA A 183 5.82 18.22 -4.73
N VAL A 184 5.17 18.76 -5.76
CA VAL A 184 4.36 19.98 -5.68
C VAL A 184 2.93 19.71 -6.11
N ILE A 185 1.95 20.31 -5.43
CA ILE A 185 0.52 20.17 -5.79
C ILE A 185 0.25 21.00 -7.06
N THR A 186 -0.27 20.36 -8.09
CA THR A 186 -0.67 20.98 -9.37
C THR A 186 -2.18 21.09 -9.54
N GLY A 187 -2.96 20.36 -8.73
CA GLY A 187 -4.42 20.41 -8.75
C GLY A 187 -5.03 19.75 -7.52
N ARG A 188 -6.27 20.15 -7.22
CA ARG A 188 -7.05 19.60 -6.10
C ARG A 188 -8.44 19.24 -6.60
N GLY A 189 -9.02 18.19 -6.03
CA GLY A 189 -10.38 17.76 -6.29
C GLY A 189 -10.94 17.00 -5.10
N GLU A 190 -12.16 16.52 -5.26
CA GLU A 190 -12.82 15.66 -4.27
C GLU A 190 -13.31 14.39 -4.96
N LEU A 191 -13.12 13.26 -4.29
CA LEU A 191 -13.52 11.95 -4.77
C LEU A 191 -15.06 11.83 -4.78
N THR A 192 -15.61 11.61 -5.96
CA THR A 192 -17.02 11.29 -6.20
C THR A 192 -17.15 9.91 -6.84
N TRP A 193 -18.33 9.30 -6.67
CA TRP A 193 -18.70 8.12 -7.44
C TRP A 193 -19.02 8.51 -8.89
N PRO A 194 -19.01 7.58 -9.86
CA PRO A 194 -19.31 7.89 -11.26
C PRO A 194 -20.69 8.52 -11.50
N ASN A 195 -21.64 8.35 -10.58
CA ASN A 195 -22.95 8.99 -10.63
C ASN A 195 -22.95 10.43 -10.04
N GLY A 196 -21.78 10.95 -9.65
CA GLY A 196 -21.62 12.27 -9.04
C GLY A 196 -21.78 12.31 -7.52
N ASP A 197 -22.23 11.21 -6.89
CA ASP A 197 -22.46 11.20 -5.45
C ASP A 197 -21.15 11.32 -4.65
N PRO A 198 -21.17 11.99 -3.48
CA PRO A 198 -20.01 12.09 -2.63
C PRO A 198 -19.62 10.74 -2.04
N VAL A 199 -18.32 10.40 -2.08
CA VAL A 199 -17.81 9.16 -1.49
C VAL A 199 -17.75 9.28 0.03
N ARG A 200 -18.70 8.65 0.76
CA ARG A 200 -18.72 8.71 2.23
C ARG A 200 -17.72 7.78 2.90
N ARG A 201 -17.52 6.58 2.34
CA ARG A 201 -16.62 5.55 2.86
C ARG A 201 -16.11 4.70 1.69
N TYR A 202 -14.86 4.27 1.79
CA TYR A 202 -14.24 3.32 0.87
C TYR A 202 -13.23 2.46 1.65
N THR A 203 -12.88 1.31 1.12
CA THR A 203 -11.81 0.47 1.68
C THR A 203 -10.45 1.09 1.43
N ARG A 204 -9.39 0.59 2.08
CA ARG A 204 -8.02 0.99 1.74
C ARG A 204 -7.79 0.90 0.22
N PRO A 205 -7.33 1.98 -0.44
CA PRO A 205 -6.99 1.97 -1.85
C PRO A 205 -5.82 1.04 -2.17
N VAL A 206 -5.78 0.54 -3.39
CA VAL A 206 -4.65 -0.23 -3.93
C VAL A 206 -4.02 0.55 -5.08
N GLY A 207 -2.76 0.95 -4.94
CA GLY A 207 -2.02 1.66 -5.99
C GLY A 207 -1.28 0.70 -6.92
N ARG A 208 -1.49 0.83 -8.23
CA ARG A 208 -0.76 0.08 -9.28
C ARG A 208 -0.36 1.00 -10.41
N GLY A 209 0.91 1.41 -10.44
CA GLY A 209 1.40 2.38 -11.41
C GLY A 209 0.45 3.58 -11.50
N PRO A 210 -0.10 3.90 -12.68
CA PRO A 210 -0.93 5.08 -12.86
C PRO A 210 -2.34 4.95 -12.27
N HIS A 211 -2.71 3.80 -11.71
CA HIS A 211 -4.07 3.51 -11.27
C HIS A 211 -4.19 3.40 -9.75
N LEU A 212 -5.26 3.98 -9.21
CA LEU A 212 -5.68 3.83 -7.82
C LEU A 212 -7.03 3.13 -7.78
N TYR A 213 -7.06 1.92 -7.24
CA TYR A 213 -8.27 1.10 -7.13
C TYR A 213 -8.94 1.36 -5.78
N VAL A 214 -10.20 1.74 -5.81
CA VAL A 214 -11.03 1.98 -4.62
C VAL A 214 -12.28 1.13 -4.68
N ARG A 215 -12.80 0.75 -3.51
CA ARG A 215 -14.00 -0.09 -3.40
C ARG A 215 -14.91 0.43 -2.30
N ASN A 216 -16.20 0.33 -2.53
CA ASN A 216 -17.19 0.67 -1.53
C ASN A 216 -17.22 -0.41 -0.42
N ARG A 217 -17.12 0.00 0.85
CA ARG A 217 -17.03 -0.94 2.00
C ARG A 217 -18.24 -1.88 2.14
N PRO A 218 -19.50 -1.47 1.88
CA PRO A 218 -20.69 -2.33 1.98
C PRO A 218 -20.86 -3.30 0.80
N SER A 219 -20.45 -2.91 -0.42
CA SER A 219 -20.53 -3.76 -1.61
C SER A 219 -19.12 -4.15 -2.07
N MET A 220 -18.59 -5.25 -1.53
CA MET A 220 -17.30 -5.80 -1.96
C MET A 220 -17.26 -6.29 -3.43
N ARG A 221 -18.28 -5.98 -4.23
CA ARG A 221 -18.54 -6.55 -5.57
C ARG A 221 -17.97 -5.73 -6.72
N GLN A 222 -17.66 -4.45 -6.51
CA GLN A 222 -17.23 -3.57 -7.60
C GLN A 222 -16.04 -2.71 -7.20
N TRP A 223 -15.06 -2.64 -8.11
CA TRP A 223 -13.92 -1.74 -8.01
C TRP A 223 -14.14 -0.53 -8.91
N TYR A 224 -13.71 0.63 -8.43
CA TYR A 224 -13.60 1.86 -9.20
C TYR A 224 -12.13 2.23 -9.33
N VAL A 225 -11.77 2.89 -10.42
CA VAL A 225 -10.38 3.22 -10.72
C VAL A 225 -10.26 4.71 -10.98
N LEU A 226 -9.35 5.35 -10.26
CA LEU A 226 -8.83 6.68 -10.61
C LEU A 226 -7.51 6.49 -11.32
N SER A 227 -7.26 7.29 -12.36
CA SER A 227 -5.99 7.23 -13.08
C SER A 227 -5.30 8.57 -13.06
N VAL A 228 -3.98 8.55 -12.87
CA VAL A 228 -3.13 9.70 -13.18
C VAL A 228 -3.24 9.96 -14.68
N PRO A 229 -3.55 11.20 -15.12
CA PRO A 229 -3.60 11.57 -16.53
C PRO A 229 -2.26 11.41 -17.23
#